data_AF-A0A9E6EEX3-F1
#
_entry.id   AF-A0A9E6EEX3-F1
#
_cell.length_a   1.000
_cell.length_b   1.000
_cell.length_c   1.000
_cell.angle_alpha   90.00
_cell.angle_beta   90.00
_cell.angle_gamma   90.00
#
_symmetry.space_group_name_H-M   'P 1'
#
loop_
_entity.id
_entity.type
_entity.pdbx_description
1 polymer ?
#
loop_
_entity_poly.entity_id
_entity_poly.type
_entity_poly.pdbx_seq_one_letter_code
_entity_poly.pdbx_strand_id
1 'polypeptide(L)'
;MSADHGGRFEYREGKKQLYWIWWVVAASAFVTATLPWIYKKTHKRAFWLATGIFVFFMFALENLALYYGWWIWNDQKLWGIKVGLVPLEEVLFYLPGVPAVIVFQIFFECLWSRSRKPGRS
;
A
#
# COMPACT_ATOMS: atom_id res chain seq x y z
N MET A 1 4.80 -24.49 7.74
CA MET A 1 3.33 -24.48 7.78
C MET A 1 2.89 -25.86 8.20
N SER A 2 2.10 -25.94 9.25
CA SER A 2 1.40 -27.18 9.64
C SER A 2 -0.08 -26.90 9.56
N ALA A 3 -0.83 -27.79 8.91
CA ALA A 3 -2.28 -27.75 9.01
C ALA A 3 -2.65 -28.23 10.41
N ASP A 4 -3.44 -27.45 11.14
CA ASP A 4 -4.15 -27.97 12.31
C ASP A 4 -5.14 -29.06 11.86
N HIS A 5 -5.60 -29.91 12.78
CA HIS A 5 -6.56 -30.99 12.55
C HIS A 5 -7.90 -30.50 11.96
N GLY A 6 -8.16 -29.19 11.93
CA GLY A 6 -9.27 -28.54 11.23
C GLY A 6 -8.96 -27.94 9.85
N GLY A 7 -7.78 -28.20 9.26
CA GLY A 7 -7.40 -27.70 7.92
C GLY A 7 -7.01 -26.21 7.87
N ARG A 8 -6.87 -25.55 9.03
CA ARG A 8 -6.36 -24.18 9.10
C ARG A 8 -4.83 -24.20 9.04
N PHE A 9 -4.26 -23.38 8.17
CA PHE A 9 -2.82 -23.22 8.09
C PHE A 9 -2.36 -22.31 9.22
N GLU A 10 -1.66 -22.88 10.20
CA GLU A 10 -1.04 -22.12 11.28
C GLU A 10 0.47 -22.00 11.05
N TYR A 11 0.99 -20.80 11.35
CA TYR A 11 2.42 -20.57 11.36
C TYR A 11 3.02 -21.24 12.61
N ARG A 12 3.98 -22.14 12.42
CA ARG A 12 4.73 -22.75 13.53
C ARG A 12 5.36 -21.67 14.39
N GLU A 13 5.23 -21.80 15.71
CA GLU A 13 5.86 -20.90 16.66
C GLU A 13 7.39 -20.89 16.47
N GLY A 14 7.92 -19.84 15.83
CA GLY A 14 9.34 -19.52 15.71
C GLY A 14 9.74 -18.28 16.52
N LYS A 15 11.01 -17.90 16.44
CA LYS A 15 11.51 -16.65 17.07
C LYS A 15 10.90 -15.44 16.37
N LYS A 16 10.53 -14.39 17.13
CA LYS A 16 10.11 -13.11 16.55
C LYS A 16 11.20 -12.57 15.61
N GLN A 17 10.82 -12.31 14.36
CA GLN A 17 11.73 -11.79 13.32
C GLN A 17 11.16 -10.49 12.77
N LEU A 18 11.60 -9.37 13.33
CA LEU A 18 11.11 -8.03 13.02
C LEU A 18 12.00 -7.26 12.04
N TYR A 19 13.12 -7.86 11.60
CA TYR A 19 14.10 -7.20 10.74
C TYR A 19 13.52 -6.68 9.42
N TRP A 20 12.51 -7.35 8.87
CA TRP A 20 11.85 -6.94 7.64
C TRP A 20 11.08 -5.62 7.79
N ILE A 21 10.57 -5.30 8.99
CA ILE A 21 9.84 -4.06 9.23
C ILE A 21 10.75 -2.84 9.04
N TRP A 22 12.03 -2.95 9.40
CA TRP A 22 12.99 -1.88 9.16
C TRP A 22 13.21 -1.60 7.67
N TRP A 23 13.14 -2.64 6.82
CA TRP A 23 13.17 -2.46 5.37
C TRP A 23 11.92 -1.73 4.87
N VAL A 24 10.75 -2.04 5.42
CA VAL A 24 9.49 -1.33 5.10
C VAL A 24 9.59 0.14 5.50
N VAL A 25 10.01 0.43 6.74
CA VAL A 25 10.19 1.80 7.21
C VAL A 25 11.18 2.56 6.34
N ALA A 26 12.31 1.94 6.00
CA ALA A 26 13.32 2.55 5.13
C ALA A 26 12.78 2.81 3.71
N ALA A 27 12.07 1.85 3.12
CA ALA A 27 11.45 2.01 1.81
C ALA A 27 10.37 3.11 1.80
N SER A 28 9.50 3.14 2.81
CA SER A 28 8.46 4.16 2.95
C SER A 28 9.07 5.54 3.19
N ALA A 29 10.15 5.65 3.98
CA ALA A 29 10.89 6.89 4.16
C ALA A 29 11.55 7.35 2.86
N PHE A 30 12.18 6.44 2.11
CA PHE A 30 12.80 6.73 0.81
C PHE A 30 11.77 7.23 -0.21
N VAL A 31 10.63 6.55 -0.33
CA VAL A 31 9.55 6.97 -1.23
C VAL A 31 8.97 8.32 -0.81
N THR A 32 8.76 8.54 0.49
CA THR A 32 8.30 9.83 1.02
C THR A 32 9.29 10.96 0.77
N ALA A 33 10.60 10.70 0.86
CA ALA A 33 11.64 11.69 0.62
C ALA A 33 11.84 12.00 -0.87
N THR A 34 11.65 11.01 -1.75
CA THR A 34 11.78 11.17 -3.21
C THR A 34 10.51 11.70 -3.88
N LEU A 35 9.37 11.53 -3.22
CA LEU A 35 8.06 12.04 -3.65
C LEU A 35 8.11 13.51 -4.07
N PRO A 36 8.60 14.47 -3.24
CA PRO A 36 8.73 15.88 -3.60
C PRO A 36 9.51 16.18 -4.89
N TRP A 37 10.50 15.35 -5.24
CA TRP A 37 11.30 15.52 -6.47
C TRP A 37 10.51 15.11 -7.72
N ILE A 38 9.79 13.99 -7.63
CA ILE A 38 8.88 13.51 -8.70
C ILE A 38 7.69 14.48 -8.85
N TYR A 39 7.27 15.06 -7.73
CA TYR A 39 6.08 15.88 -7.55
C TYR A 39 6.16 17.28 -8.21
N LYS A 40 7.34 17.77 -8.63
CA LYS A 40 7.54 19.12 -9.19
C LYS A 40 6.67 19.45 -10.42
N LYS A 41 5.94 18.50 -11.01
CA LYS A 41 5.07 18.68 -12.18
C LYS A 41 3.57 18.43 -11.95
N THR A 42 3.13 18.08 -10.74
CA THR A 42 1.74 17.58 -10.50
C THR A 42 0.91 18.54 -9.64
N HIS A 43 -0.42 18.37 -9.59
CA HIS A 43 -1.35 19.14 -8.74
C HIS A 43 -1.43 18.63 -7.28
N LYS A 44 -1.10 19.46 -6.27
CA LYS A 44 -0.82 19.02 -4.87
C LYS A 44 -2.01 18.34 -4.24
N ARG A 45 -3.17 18.94 -4.44
CA ARG A 45 -4.44 18.47 -3.88
C ARG A 45 -4.87 17.14 -4.52
N ALA A 46 -4.78 17.02 -5.84
CA ALA A 46 -5.16 15.79 -6.54
C ALA A 46 -4.26 14.63 -6.14
N PHE A 47 -2.95 14.87 -6.00
CA PHE A 47 -2.00 13.87 -5.53
C PHE A 47 -2.33 13.36 -4.12
N TRP A 48 -2.49 14.26 -3.15
CA TRP A 48 -2.80 13.86 -1.77
C TRP A 48 -4.16 13.18 -1.67
N LEU A 49 -5.16 13.65 -2.43
CA LEU A 49 -6.46 13.01 -2.51
C LEU A 49 -6.36 11.59 -3.08
N ALA A 50 -5.69 11.42 -4.23
CA ALA A 50 -5.53 10.11 -4.86
C ALA A 50 -4.71 9.15 -4.00
N THR A 51 -3.70 9.66 -3.29
CA THR A 51 -2.92 8.89 -2.30
C THR A 51 -3.80 8.43 -1.15
N GLY A 52 -4.62 9.33 -0.59
CA GLY A 52 -5.56 8.99 0.48
C GLY A 52 -6.61 7.96 0.04
N ILE A 53 -7.16 8.11 -1.17
CA ILE A 53 -8.09 7.14 -1.77
C ILE A 53 -7.41 5.78 -1.95
N PHE A 54 -6.18 5.74 -2.47
CA PHE A 54 -5.43 4.52 -2.66
C PHE A 54 -5.17 3.79 -1.34
N VAL A 55 -4.65 4.50 -0.33
CA VAL A 55 -4.37 3.95 1.01
C VAL A 55 -5.66 3.42 1.65
N PHE A 56 -6.74 4.19 1.59
CA PHE A 56 -8.03 3.78 2.13
C PHE A 56 -8.58 2.52 1.42
N PHE A 57 -8.50 2.48 0.10
CA PHE A 57 -8.99 1.36 -0.70
C PHE A 57 -8.20 0.07 -0.41
N MET A 58 -6.87 0.15 -0.36
CA MET A 58 -6.01 -0.98 0.00
C MET A 58 -6.31 -1.48 1.42
N PHE A 59 -6.43 -0.57 2.38
CA PHE A 59 -6.79 -0.90 3.76
C PHE A 59 -8.14 -1.61 3.89
N ALA A 60 -9.16 -1.13 3.15
CA ALA A 60 -10.49 -1.73 3.17
C ALA A 60 -10.49 -3.14 2.54
N LEU A 61 -9.80 -3.32 1.41
CA LEU A 61 -9.65 -4.62 0.77
C LEU A 61 -8.93 -5.63 1.66
N GLU A 62 -7.89 -5.18 2.36
CA GLU A 62 -7.12 -6.05 3.25
C GLU A 62 -7.95 -6.47 4.48
N ASN A 63 -8.72 -5.56 5.07
CA ASN A 63 -9.67 -5.92 6.13
C ASN A 63 -10.70 -6.94 5.62
N LEU A 64 -11.20 -6.78 4.39
CA LEU A 64 -12.16 -7.71 3.78
C LEU A 64 -11.53 -9.09 3.56
N ALA A 65 -10.31 -9.13 3.02
CA ALA A 65 -9.57 -10.37 2.78
C ALA A 65 -9.28 -11.12 4.09
N LEU A 66 -8.97 -10.40 5.17
CA LEU A 66 -8.78 -10.98 6.49
C LEU A 66 -10.09 -11.47 7.11
N TYR A 67 -11.17 -10.71 6.94
CA TYR A 67 -12.49 -11.09 7.44
C TYR A 67 -12.99 -12.40 6.81
N TYR A 68 -12.78 -12.58 5.50
CA TYR A 68 -13.13 -13.82 4.80
C TYR A 68 -12.06 -14.92 4.91
N GLY A 69 -10.95 -14.67 5.60
CA GLY A 69 -9.85 -15.63 5.75
C GLY A 69 -9.10 -15.94 4.45
N TRP A 70 -9.20 -15.09 3.43
CA TRP A 70 -8.39 -15.19 2.21
C TRP A 70 -6.92 -14.95 2.50
N TRP A 71 -6.64 -14.08 3.47
CA TRP A 71 -5.31 -13.80 3.99
C TRP A 71 -5.23 -14.14 5.47
N ILE A 72 -4.04 -14.55 5.90
CA ILE A 72 -3.72 -14.85 7.29
C ILE A 72 -2.33 -14.26 7.56
N TRP A 73 -2.19 -13.55 8.68
CA TRP A 73 -0.92 -12.98 9.08
C TRP A 73 -0.12 -13.92 9.98
N ASN A 74 1.20 -13.78 9.92
CA ASN A 74 2.08 -14.35 10.91
C ASN A 74 2.33 -13.34 12.02
N ASP A 75 1.64 -13.47 13.16
CA ASP A 75 1.76 -12.57 14.32
C ASP A 75 3.19 -12.51 14.89
N GLN A 76 4.07 -13.47 14.57
CA GLN A 76 5.47 -13.44 15.00
C GLN A 76 6.34 -12.44 14.24
N LYS A 77 5.84 -11.96 13.10
CA LYS A 77 6.52 -11.00 12.25
C LYS A 77 5.99 -9.57 12.42
N LEU A 78 5.00 -9.37 13.28
CA LEU A 78 4.36 -8.07 13.52
C LEU A 78 4.80 -7.47 14.87
N TRP A 79 4.76 -6.15 15.02
CA TRP A 79 4.89 -5.49 16.34
C TRP A 79 3.67 -5.73 17.22
N GLY A 80 2.55 -6.17 16.63
CA GLY A 80 1.32 -6.54 17.35
C GLY A 80 0.33 -5.39 17.50
N ILE A 81 0.61 -4.22 16.91
CA ILE A 81 -0.34 -3.10 16.86
C ILE A 81 -1.21 -3.29 15.62
N LYS A 82 -2.54 -3.33 15.80
CA LYS A 82 -3.51 -3.52 14.70
C LYS A 82 -4.49 -2.35 14.64
N VAL A 83 -4.89 -1.96 13.44
CA VAL A 83 -6.01 -1.07 13.17
C VAL A 83 -7.12 -1.92 12.54
N GLY A 84 -8.15 -2.26 13.31
CA GLY A 84 -9.10 -3.30 12.92
C GLY A 84 -8.41 -4.67 12.88
N LEU A 85 -8.49 -5.38 11.75
CA LEU A 85 -7.82 -6.67 11.55
C LEU A 85 -6.40 -6.53 10.98
N VAL A 86 -6.05 -5.35 10.48
CA VAL A 86 -4.83 -5.10 9.71
C VAL A 86 -3.70 -4.63 10.64
N PRO A 87 -2.49 -5.21 10.56
CA PRO A 87 -1.32 -4.72 11.28
C PRO A 87 -0.93 -3.30 10.84
N LEU A 88 -0.51 -2.45 11.78
CA LEU A 88 -0.16 -1.06 11.47
C LEU A 88 1.00 -0.95 10.47
N GLU A 89 1.92 -1.91 10.48
CA GLU A 89 3.08 -1.97 9.59
C GLU A 89 2.67 -2.16 8.13
N GLU A 90 1.54 -2.82 7.86
CA GLU A 90 1.01 -3.00 6.51
C GLU A 90 0.49 -1.68 5.94
N VAL A 91 -0.07 -0.81 6.78
CA VAL A 91 -0.47 0.55 6.36
C VAL A 91 0.73 1.33 5.85
N LEU A 92 1.90 1.15 6.47
CA LEU A 92 3.15 1.75 5.99
C LEU A 92 3.64 1.13 4.68
N PHE A 93 3.30 -0.13 4.42
CA PHE A 93 3.64 -0.86 3.19
C PHE A 93 2.89 -0.34 1.96
N TYR A 94 1.74 0.32 2.14
CA TYR A 94 1.04 0.94 1.02
C TYR A 94 1.76 2.18 0.48
N LEU A 95 2.59 2.85 1.29
CA LEU A 95 3.26 4.10 0.92
C LEU A 95 4.23 3.92 -0.26
N PRO A 96 5.03 2.84 -0.33
CA PRO A 96 5.76 2.48 -1.55
C PRO A 96 4.92 2.25 -2.80
N GLY A 97 3.60 2.02 -2.68
CA GLY A 97 2.67 1.94 -3.82
C GLY A 97 2.22 3.29 -4.37
N VAL A 98 2.43 4.38 -3.63
CA VAL A 98 2.04 5.76 -4.03
C VAL A 98 2.69 6.25 -5.33
N PRO A 99 3.92 5.86 -5.71
CA PRO A 99 4.45 6.12 -7.06
C PRO A 99 3.54 5.62 -8.18
N ALA A 100 2.79 4.52 -8.00
CA ALA A 100 1.82 4.07 -8.99
C ALA A 100 0.69 5.10 -9.18
N VAL A 101 0.25 5.75 -8.10
CA VAL A 101 -0.74 6.86 -8.16
C VAL A 101 -0.21 8.02 -9.00
N ILE A 102 1.08 8.34 -8.90
CA ILE A 102 1.72 9.37 -9.74
C ILE A 102 1.69 8.97 -11.21
N VAL A 103 2.03 7.72 -11.52
CA VAL A 103 2.00 7.21 -12.91
C VAL A 103 0.59 7.27 -13.47
N PHE A 104 -0.43 6.86 -12.71
CA PHE A 104 -1.82 6.97 -13.14
C PHE A 104 -2.26 8.42 -13.35
N GLN A 105 -1.91 9.33 -12.44
CA GLN A 105 -2.22 10.75 -12.57
C GLN A 105 -1.61 11.34 -13.85
N ILE A 106 -0.32 11.09 -14.11
CA ILE A 106 0.37 11.54 -15.33
C ILE A 106 -0.28 10.93 -16.56
N PHE A 107 -0.61 9.64 -16.53
CA PHE A 107 -1.29 8.95 -17.62
C PHE A 107 -2.64 9.60 -17.95
N PHE A 108 -3.48 9.87 -16.94
CA PHE A 108 -4.76 10.55 -17.14
C PHE A 108 -4.58 11.98 -17.65
N GLU A 109 -3.61 12.74 -17.14
CA GLU A 109 -3.30 14.09 -17.65
C GLU A 109 -2.83 14.05 -19.12
N CYS A 110 -2.04 13.05 -19.51
CA CYS A 110 -1.64 12.83 -20.90
C CYS A 110 -2.84 12.46 -21.80
N LEU A 111 -3.75 11.60 -21.34
CA LEU A 111 -4.96 11.27 -22.08
C LEU A 111 -5.89 12.48 -22.23
N TRP A 112 -6.09 13.23 -21.15
CA TRP A 112 -6.96 14.39 -21.11
C TRP A 112 -6.43 15.57 -21.95
N SER A 113 -5.11 15.80 -21.94
CA SER A 113 -4.49 16.82 -22.80
C SER A 113 -4.59 16.47 -24.29
N ARG A 114 -4.62 15.17 -24.64
CA ARG A 114 -4.89 14.70 -26.00
C ARG A 114 -6.34 14.91 -26.41
N SER A 115 -7.32 14.68 -25.53
CA SER A 115 -8.74 14.90 -25.84
C SER A 115 -9.11 16.37 -26.02
N ARG A 116 -8.36 17.30 -25.41
CA ARG A 116 -8.51 18.75 -25.56
C ARG A 116 -7.82 19.36 -26.78
N LYS A 117 -7.15 18.57 -27.63
CA LYS A 117 -6.71 19.01 -28.96
C LYS A 117 -7.63 18.42 -30.05
N PRO A 118 -8.91 18.81 -30.17
CA PRO A 118 -9.60 18.64 -31.43
C PRO A 118 -8.90 19.54 -32.47
N GLY A 119 -8.76 19.03 -33.69
CA GLY A 119 -7.85 19.53 -34.74
C GLY A 119 -7.68 21.05 -34.82
N ARG A 120 -6.43 21.49 -34.79
CA ARG A 120 -6.02 22.65 -35.60
C ARG A 120 -5.99 22.16 -37.05
N SER A 121 -7.14 22.24 -37.72
CA SER A 121 -7.24 22.36 -39.18
C SER A 121 -7.45 23.82 -39.51
#